data_AF-A0A961QIP9-F1
#
_entry.id   AF-A0A961QIP9-F1
#
_cell.length_a   1.000
_cell.length_b   1.000
_cell.length_c   1.000
_cell.angle_alpha   90.00
_cell.angle_beta   90.00
_cell.angle_gamma   90.00
#
_symmetry.space_group_name_H-M   'P 1'
#
loop_
_entity.id
_entity.type
_entity.pdbx_description
1 polymer ?
#
loop_
_entity_poly.entity_id
_entity_poly.type
_entity_poly.pdbx_seq_one_letter_code
_entity_poly.pdbx_strand_id
1 'polypeptide(L)'
;MHLLCRWIVRLFALAYLVALALLVIGTFGLFGQERDPLSGVFLVPLGLPWNRWVDMLPQGLPMWGMILAPVLNLIILRALCRAVAGGRR
;
A
#
# COMPACT_ATOMS: atom_id res chain seq x y z
N MET A 1 7.91 18.10 13.99
CA MET A 1 8.07 16.72 13.45
C MET A 1 6.84 15.84 13.61
N HIS A 2 6.04 15.97 14.68
CA HIS A 2 4.81 15.17 14.83
C HIS A 2 3.74 15.47 13.75
N LEU A 3 3.61 16.74 13.32
CA LEU A 3 2.72 17.15 12.23
C LEU A 3 3.14 16.54 10.88
N LEU A 4 4.42 16.64 10.52
CA LEU A 4 4.96 16.05 9.28
C LEU A 4 4.76 14.52 9.25
N CYS A 5 5.13 13.82 10.32
CA CYS A 5 4.92 12.38 10.44
C CYS A 5 3.44 11.99 10.30
N ARG A 6 2.55 12.75 10.95
CA ARG A 6 1.10 12.53 10.86
C ARG A 6 0.58 12.77 9.43
N TRP A 7 1.07 13.80 8.74
CA TRP A 7 0.70 14.09 7.36
C TRP A 7 1.21 13.02 6.38
N ILE A 8 2.48 12.61 6.50
CA ILE A 8 3.07 11.56 5.65
C ILE A 8 2.30 10.24 5.80
N VAL A 9 2.06 9.80 7.04
CA VAL A 9 1.30 8.55 7.30
C VAL A 9 -0.12 8.63 6.75
N ARG A 10 -0.80 9.78 6.92
CA ARG A 10 -2.15 9.99 6.38
C ARG A 10 -2.16 9.99 4.86
N LEU A 11 -1.22 10.68 4.23
CA LEU A 11 -1.14 10.76 2.77
C LEU A 11 -0.84 9.38 2.18
N PHE A 12 0.10 8.63 2.76
CA PHE A 12 0.41 7.27 2.34
C PHE A 12 -0.80 6.34 2.52
N ALA A 13 -1.47 6.39 3.68
CA ALA A 13 -2.66 5.59 3.93
C ALA A 13 -3.80 5.94 2.96
N LEU A 14 -4.01 7.22 2.66
CA LEU A 14 -5.02 7.67 1.70
C LEU A 14 -4.69 7.17 0.28
N ALA A 15 -3.43 7.33 -0.16
CA ALA A 15 -2.99 6.82 -1.46
C ALA A 15 -3.17 5.30 -1.57
N TYR A 16 -2.88 4.56 -0.50
CA TYR A 16 -3.09 3.11 -0.45
C TYR A 16 -4.57 2.73 -0.51
N LEU A 17 -5.45 3.43 0.22
CA LEU A 17 -6.90 3.19 0.13
C LEU A 17 -7.46 3.48 -1.26
N VAL A 18 -6.99 4.55 -1.91
CA VAL A 18 -7.38 4.88 -3.29
C VAL A 18 -6.90 3.79 -4.24
N ALA A 19 -5.66 3.31 -4.11
CA ALA A 19 -5.15 2.22 -4.93
C ALA A 19 -5.95 0.92 -4.75
N LEU A 20 -6.35 0.58 -3.52
CA LEU A 20 -7.22 -0.57 -3.28
C LEU A 20 -8.62 -0.39 -3.89
N ALA A 21 -9.19 0.82 -3.79
CA ALA A 21 -10.46 1.12 -4.42
C ALA A 21 -10.37 0.96 -5.95
N LEU A 22 -9.31 1.48 -6.58
CA LEU A 22 -9.08 1.33 -8.02
C LEU A 22 -8.88 -0.14 -8.42
N LEU A 23 -8.16 -0.93 -7.61
CA LEU A 23 -8.03 -2.37 -7.83
C LEU A 23 -9.40 -3.05 -7.83
N VAL A 24 -10.24 -2.80 -6.82
CA VAL A 24 -11.57 -3.41 -6.72
C VAL A 24 -12.46 -2.96 -7.87
N ILE A 25 -12.47 -1.66 -8.18
CA ILE A 25 -13.28 -1.10 -9.27
C ILE A 25 -12.87 -1.70 -10.61
N GLY A 26 -11.57 -1.72 -10.92
CA GLY A 26 -11.06 -2.26 -12.18
C GLY A 26 -11.18 -3.77 -12.28
N THR A 27 -10.99 -4.53 -11.19
CA THR A 27 -11.11 -5.99 -11.19
C THR A 27 -12.55 -6.45 -11.42
N PHE A 28 -13.52 -5.81 -10.75
CA PHE A 28 -14.92 -6.21 -10.84
C PHE A 28 -15.71 -5.47 -11.93
N GLY A 29 -15.16 -4.40 -12.52
CA GLY A 29 -15.86 -3.56 -13.50
C GLY A 29 -16.99 -2.75 -12.84
N LEU A 30 -16.74 -2.27 -11.61
CA LEU A 30 -17.74 -1.48 -10.89
C LEU A 30 -17.99 -0.14 -11.61
N PHE A 31 -19.17 0.43 -11.41
CA PHE A 31 -19.56 1.72 -12.00
C PHE A 31 -19.62 1.75 -13.54
N GLY A 32 -19.80 0.59 -14.18
CA GLY A 32 -19.86 0.50 -15.65
C GLY A 32 -18.50 0.59 -16.34
N GLN A 33 -17.40 0.49 -15.57
CA GLN A 33 -16.05 0.42 -16.09
C GLN A 33 -15.79 -0.96 -16.73
N GLU A 34 -15.07 -0.99 -17.85
CA GLU A 34 -14.51 -2.25 -18.35
C GLU A 34 -13.51 -2.84 -17.36
N ARG A 35 -13.46 -4.17 -17.29
CA ARG A 35 -12.55 -4.87 -16.39
C ARG A 35 -11.10 -4.61 -16.82
N ASP A 36 -10.33 -4.00 -15.94
CA ASP A 36 -8.95 -3.63 -16.18
C ASP A 36 -7.99 -4.58 -15.44
N PRO A 37 -7.28 -5.48 -16.15
CA PRO A 37 -6.32 -6.39 -15.56
C PRO A 37 -5.08 -5.67 -14.98
N LEU A 38 -4.84 -4.41 -15.35
CA LEU A 38 -3.72 -3.60 -14.86
C LEU A 38 -4.10 -2.67 -13.70
N SER A 39 -5.32 -2.77 -13.18
CA SER A 39 -5.78 -1.99 -12.01
C SER A 39 -4.91 -2.20 -10.75
N GLY A 40 -4.18 -3.30 -10.65
CA GLY A 40 -3.20 -3.54 -9.58
C GLY A 40 -1.89 -2.75 -9.67
N VAL A 41 -1.60 -2.09 -10.80
CA VAL A 41 -0.34 -1.35 -11.01
C VAL A 41 -0.17 -0.23 -9.98
N PHE A 42 -1.24 0.36 -9.48
CA PHE A 42 -1.18 1.42 -8.46
C PHE A 42 -0.64 0.96 -7.10
N LEU A 43 -0.70 -0.34 -6.81
CA LEU A 43 -0.10 -0.91 -5.61
C LEU A 43 1.41 -1.12 -5.74
N VAL A 44 1.93 -1.19 -6.98
CA VAL A 44 3.35 -1.44 -7.26
C VAL A 44 4.28 -0.38 -6.63
N PRO A 45 4.13 0.93 -6.90
CA PRO A 45 5.02 1.92 -6.32
C PRO A 45 4.87 2.02 -4.80
N LEU A 46 3.66 1.79 -4.27
CA LEU A 46 3.39 1.84 -2.84
C LEU A 46 3.96 0.64 -2.08
N GLY A 47 4.13 -0.51 -2.75
CA GLY A 47 4.64 -1.75 -2.18
C GLY A 47 6.16 -1.93 -2.31
N LEU A 48 6.87 -1.04 -3.01
CA LEU A 48 8.33 -1.14 -3.11
C LEU A 48 9.02 -0.95 -1.74
N PRO A 49 10.16 -1.61 -1.50
CA PRO A 49 10.81 -2.61 -2.37
C PRO A 49 10.19 -4.01 -2.25
N TRP A 50 9.29 -4.23 -1.29
CA TRP A 50 8.75 -5.54 -0.93
C TRP A 50 8.07 -6.27 -2.09
N ASN A 51 7.44 -5.51 -3.00
CA ASN A 51 6.83 -6.07 -4.21
C ASN A 51 7.82 -6.84 -5.10
N ARG A 52 9.14 -6.60 -5.00
CA ARG A 52 10.13 -7.35 -5.79
C ARG A 52 10.28 -8.81 -5.38
N TRP A 53 9.79 -9.19 -4.20
CA TRP A 53 9.80 -10.58 -3.72
C TRP A 53 8.46 -11.29 -3.88
N VAL A 54 7.44 -10.60 -4.39
CA VAL A 54 6.09 -11.17 -4.55
C VAL A 54 6.09 -12.36 -5.52
N ASP A 55 6.91 -12.29 -6.57
CA ASP A 55 7.06 -13.36 -7.56
C ASP A 55 7.75 -14.62 -6.99
N MET A 56 8.36 -14.53 -5.81
CA MET A 56 8.96 -15.66 -5.10
C MET A 56 7.95 -16.41 -4.21
N LEU A 57 6.71 -15.92 -4.10
CA LEU A 57 5.68 -16.54 -3.28
C LEU A 57 5.09 -17.80 -3.94
N PRO A 58 4.60 -18.78 -3.15
CA PRO A 58 3.87 -19.93 -3.67
C PRO A 58 2.67 -19.55 -4.54
N GLN A 59 2.27 -20.45 -5.44
CA GLN A 59 1.16 -20.23 -6.37
C GLN A 59 -0.12 -19.79 -5.63
N GLY A 60 -0.73 -18.70 -6.08
CA GLY A 60 -1.96 -18.13 -5.49
C GLY A 60 -1.75 -17.06 -4.41
N LEU A 61 -0.54 -16.93 -3.87
CA LEU A 61 -0.18 -15.87 -2.91
C LEU A 61 0.34 -14.54 -3.50
N PRO A 62 0.73 -14.41 -4.78
CA PRO A 62 1.25 -13.15 -5.31
C PRO A 62 0.30 -11.96 -5.16
N MET A 63 -1.01 -12.18 -5.37
CA MET A 63 -2.03 -11.13 -5.20
C MET A 63 -2.07 -10.60 -3.76
N TRP A 64 -2.03 -11.50 -2.78
CA TRP A 64 -1.96 -11.13 -1.36
C TRP A 64 -0.64 -10.43 -1.04
N GLY A 65 0.46 -10.87 -1.64
CA GLY A 65 1.77 -10.20 -1.54
C GLY A 65 1.73 -8.74 -1.98
N MET A 66 1.10 -8.45 -3.14
CA MET A 66 0.95 -7.07 -3.63
C MET A 66 0.09 -6.19 -2.73
N ILE A 67 -0.95 -6.76 -2.11
CA ILE A 67 -1.83 -6.04 -1.17
C ILE A 67 -1.10 -5.77 0.15
N LEU A 68 -0.32 -6.73 0.65
CA LEU A 68 0.37 -6.65 1.94
C LEU A 68 1.66 -5.83 1.90
N ALA A 69 2.31 -5.71 0.76
CA ALA A 69 3.56 -4.95 0.64
C ALA A 69 3.42 -3.45 1.02
N PRO A 70 2.41 -2.70 0.56
CA PRO A 70 2.16 -1.34 1.05
C PRO A 70 1.83 -1.28 2.54
N VAL A 71 1.19 -2.33 3.09
CA VAL A 71 0.89 -2.41 4.54
C VAL A 71 2.18 -2.44 5.35
N LEU A 72 3.20 -3.19 4.89
CA LEU A 72 4.52 -3.20 5.53
C LEU A 72 5.13 -1.80 5.58
N ASN A 73 5.08 -1.04 4.48
CA ASN A 73 5.56 0.33 4.44
C ASN A 73 4.81 1.25 5.43
N LEU A 74 3.49 1.12 5.51
CA LEU A 74 2.67 1.89 6.46
C LEU A 74 3.01 1.54 7.92
N ILE A 75 3.25 0.26 8.23
CA ILE A 75 3.67 -0.20 9.56
C ILE A 75 5.03 0.38 9.92
N ILE A 76 6.01 0.32 9.00
CA ILE A 76 7.37 0.85 9.20
C ILE A 76 7.31 2.37 9.42
N LEU A 77 6.59 3.12 8.57
CA LEU A 77 6.42 4.56 8.74
C LEU A 77 5.83 4.91 10.10
N ARG A 78 4.79 4.18 10.53
CA ARG A 78 4.16 4.41 11.83
C ARG A 78 5.09 4.03 13.00
N ALA A 79 5.90 2.99 12.86
CA ALA A 79 6.89 2.59 13.87
C ALA A 79 7.99 3.64 14.00
N LEU A 80 8.58 4.09 12.89
CA LEU A 80 9.60 5.14 12.86
C LEU A 80 9.08 6.45 13.46
N CYS A 81 7.87 6.88 13.05
CA CYS A 81 7.27 8.09 13.60
C CYS A 81 6.98 7.99 15.10
N ARG A 82 6.62 6.80 15.62
CA ARG A 82 6.47 6.57 17.07
C ARG A 82 7.81 6.58 17.79
N ALA A 83 8.83 5.93 17.24
CA ALA A 83 10.17 5.88 17.83
C ALA A 83 10.80 7.29 17.93
N VAL A 84 10.68 8.10 16.87
CA VAL A 84 11.18 9.49 16.85
C VAL A 84 10.38 10.40 17.79
N ALA A 85 9.08 10.15 17.98
CA ALA A 85 8.26 10.89 18.95
C ALA A 85 8.53 10.47 20.40
N GLY A 86 8.85 9.19 20.63
CA GLY A 86 9.16 8.62 21.95
C GLY A 86 10.56 8.95 22.45
N GLY A 87 11.57 8.94 21.57
CA GLY A 87 12.97 9.26 21.91
C GLY A 87 13.29 10.75 22.09
N ARG A 88 12.25 11.61 22.13
CA ARG A 88 12.37 13.06 22.36
C ARG A 88 11.75 13.49 23.71
N ARG A 89 11.51 12.52 24.60
CA ARG A 89 11.25 12.70 26.03
C ARG A 89 12.48 12.27 26.82
#